data_AF-A0A7V9ZZD0-F1
#
_entry.id   AF-A0A7V9ZZD0-F1
#
_cell.length_a   1.000
_cell.length_b   1.000
_cell.length_c   1.000
_cell.angle_alpha   90.00
_cell.angle_beta   90.00
_cell.angle_gamma   90.00
#
_symmetry.space_group_name_H-M   'P 1'
#
loop_
_entity.id
_entity.type
_entity.pdbx_description
1 polymer ?
#
loop_
_entity_poly.entity_id
_entity_poly.type
_entity_poly.pdbx_seq_one_letter_code
_entity_poly.pdbx_strand_id
1 'polypeptide(L)'
;MTPTPPPPPGWPQRDWRDRLLVTLNRPALLRPLLGALRRVAPMLRIGRRVVVTRRADVLEILHRDQDFTIAEVNSPAINRWSGLFILGMDRGEMYDREVGALRRAAPPEDLSRLRAFAASTAAELVDRVRPVGRIDVVADFARVAPTRLVADYFGVPGP
;
A
#
# COMPACT_ATOMS: atom_id res chain seq x y z
N MET A 1 -25.87 -15.61 3.28
CA MET A 1 -25.33 -14.25 3.12
C MET A 1 -25.53 -13.53 4.44
N THR A 2 -24.52 -13.52 5.30
CA THR A 2 -24.55 -12.74 6.53
C THR A 2 -24.38 -11.25 6.20
N PRO A 3 -25.22 -10.35 6.74
CA PRO A 3 -25.09 -8.92 6.50
C PRO A 3 -23.77 -8.42 7.07
N THR A 4 -23.06 -7.59 6.30
CA THR A 4 -21.83 -6.94 6.72
C THR A 4 -22.07 -6.10 7.97
N PRO A 5 -21.25 -6.22 9.04
CA PRO A 5 -21.41 -5.40 10.23
C PRO A 5 -21.24 -3.91 9.89
N PRO A 6 -21.96 -3.01 10.59
CA PRO A 6 -21.82 -1.58 10.36
C PRO A 6 -20.38 -1.13 10.68
N PRO A 7 -19.85 -0.12 9.97
CA PRO A 7 -18.52 0.40 10.23
C PRO A 7 -18.44 1.02 11.65
N PRO A 8 -17.25 1.06 12.27
CA PRO A 8 -17.06 1.64 13.59
C PRO A 8 -17.47 3.13 13.64
N PRO A 9 -17.90 3.64 14.81
CA PRO A 9 -18.18 5.07 15.00
C PRO A 9 -16.94 5.91 14.65
N GLY A 10 -17.11 6.93 13.79
CA GLY A 10 -16.02 7.82 13.36
C GLY A 10 -15.35 7.42 12.03
N TRP A 11 -15.75 6.32 11.40
CA TRP A 11 -15.36 6.05 10.02
C TRP A 11 -16.15 6.95 9.05
N PRO A 12 -15.51 7.56 8.04
CA PRO A 12 -16.23 8.30 7.01
C PRO A 12 -17.22 7.35 6.33
N GLN A 13 -18.50 7.70 6.35
CA GLN A 13 -19.52 6.91 5.66
C GLN A 13 -19.19 6.89 4.17
N ARG A 14 -19.23 5.70 3.56
CA ARG A 14 -18.98 5.54 2.12
C ARG A 14 -19.99 6.37 1.33
N ASP A 15 -19.52 7.48 0.77
CA ASP A 15 -20.36 8.42 0.04
C ASP A 15 -20.61 7.90 -1.40
N TRP A 16 -21.58 8.48 -2.12
CA TRP A 16 -21.80 8.17 -3.54
C TRP A 16 -20.54 8.40 -4.38
N ARG A 17 -19.68 9.33 -3.94
CA ARG A 17 -18.33 9.56 -4.48
C ARG A 17 -17.45 8.31 -4.39
N ASP A 18 -17.52 7.56 -3.30
CA ASP A 18 -16.74 6.33 -3.13
C ASP A 18 -17.21 5.21 -4.05
N ARG A 19 -18.51 5.12 -4.32
CA ARG A 19 -19.04 4.18 -5.33
C ARG A 19 -18.61 4.54 -6.74
N LEU A 20 -18.57 5.84 -7.04
CA LEU A 20 -18.10 6.35 -8.33
C LEU A 20 -16.59 6.12 -8.50
N LEU A 21 -15.80 6.36 -7.45
CA LEU A 21 -14.37 6.05 -7.39
C LEU A 21 -14.09 4.55 -7.53
N VAL A 22 -14.87 3.68 -6.88
CA VAL A 22 -14.75 2.22 -7.03
C VAL A 22 -15.06 1.77 -8.46
N THR A 23 -16.04 2.40 -9.11
CA THR A 23 -16.41 2.07 -10.50
C THR A 23 -15.36 2.57 -11.50
N LEU A 24 -14.83 3.77 -11.28
CA LEU A 24 -13.70 4.33 -12.03
C LEU A 24 -12.40 3.55 -11.80
N ASN A 25 -12.21 2.93 -10.63
CA ASN A 25 -11.04 2.13 -10.29
C ASN A 25 -11.07 0.70 -10.87
N ARG A 26 -12.00 0.41 -11.80
CA ARG A 26 -12.01 -0.88 -12.49
C ARG A 26 -10.81 -0.97 -13.44
N PRO A 27 -9.97 -2.02 -13.36
CA PRO A 27 -8.80 -2.17 -14.21
C PRO A 27 -9.12 -2.10 -15.71
N ALA A 28 -10.28 -2.63 -16.10
CA ALA A 28 -10.76 -2.63 -17.49
C ALA A 28 -11.01 -1.22 -18.05
N LEU A 29 -11.31 -0.23 -17.19
CA LEU A 29 -11.51 1.17 -17.60
C LEU A 29 -10.23 1.98 -17.42
N LEU A 30 -9.52 1.80 -16.30
CA LEU A 30 -8.29 2.54 -16.02
C LEU A 30 -7.18 2.25 -17.03
N ARG A 31 -6.98 0.99 -17.41
CA ARG A 31 -5.88 0.62 -18.32
C ARG A 31 -5.98 1.31 -19.68
N PRO A 32 -7.10 1.24 -20.43
CA PRO A 32 -7.20 1.95 -21.70
C PRO A 32 -7.21 3.48 -21.52
N LEU A 33 -7.88 4.00 -20.50
CA LEU A 33 -7.92 5.43 -20.21
C LEU A 33 -6.52 6.01 -19.94
N LEU A 34 -5.77 5.40 -19.01
CA LEU A 34 -4.40 5.82 -18.70
C LEU A 34 -3.45 5.55 -19.89
N GLY A 35 -3.72 4.51 -20.69
CA GLY A 35 -3.00 4.25 -21.93
C GLY A 35 -3.17 5.37 -22.96
N ALA A 36 -4.40 5.85 -23.15
CA ALA A 36 -4.71 6.99 -24.01
C ALA A 36 -4.12 8.28 -23.46
N LEU A 37 -4.30 8.53 -22.15
CA LEU A 37 -3.75 9.70 -21.46
C LEU A 37 -2.23 9.78 -21.61
N ARG A 38 -1.52 8.66 -21.43
CA ARG A 38 -0.07 8.57 -21.58
C ARG A 38 0.42 8.93 -23.00
N ARG A 39 -0.40 8.66 -24.02
CA ARG A 39 -0.07 8.96 -25.43
C ARG A 39 -0.37 10.41 -25.80
N VAL A 40 -1.55 10.91 -25.41
CA VAL A 40 -2.08 12.20 -25.88
C VAL A 40 -1.71 13.37 -24.96
N ALA A 41 -1.82 13.18 -23.65
CA ALA A 41 -1.60 14.22 -22.64
C ALA A 41 -0.88 13.62 -21.41
N PRO A 42 0.40 13.26 -21.54
CA PRO A 42 1.16 12.53 -20.52
C PRO A 42 1.29 13.27 -19.18
N MET A 43 1.26 14.60 -19.24
CA MET A 43 1.24 15.53 -18.11
C MET A 43 -0.02 16.38 -18.26
N LEU A 44 -1.08 16.00 -17.56
CA LEU A 44 -2.37 16.68 -17.61
C LEU A 44 -2.55 17.55 -16.38
N ARG A 45 -2.66 18.87 -16.57
CA ARG A 45 -2.96 19.80 -15.48
C ARG A 45 -4.47 19.89 -15.26
N ILE A 46 -4.92 19.61 -14.04
CA ILE A 46 -6.32 19.72 -13.60
C ILE A 46 -6.35 20.69 -12.41
N GLY A 47 -6.73 21.94 -12.66
CA GLY A 47 -6.70 23.00 -11.65
C GLY A 47 -5.28 23.21 -11.10
N ARG A 48 -5.10 22.96 -9.80
CA ARG A 48 -3.82 23.05 -9.08
C ARG A 48 -3.02 21.73 -9.04
N ARG A 49 -3.50 20.68 -9.69
CA ARG A 49 -2.87 19.36 -9.69
C ARG A 49 -2.35 19.02 -11.08
N VAL A 50 -1.27 18.26 -11.14
CA VAL A 50 -0.74 17.70 -12.39
C VAL A 50 -0.77 16.19 -12.27
N VAL A 51 -1.37 15.53 -13.26
CA VAL A 51 -1.40 14.07 -13.39
C VAL A 51 -0.34 13.66 -14.38
N VAL A 52 0.61 12.84 -13.92
CA VAL A 52 1.76 12.37 -14.71
C VAL A 52 1.65 10.87 -14.93
N THR A 53 1.81 10.44 -16.18
CA THR A 53 1.48 9.05 -16.58
C THR A 53 2.59 8.31 -17.31
N ARG A 54 3.64 9.00 -17.80
CA ARG A 54 4.82 8.36 -18.38
C ARG A 54 5.78 7.93 -17.28
N ARG A 55 6.35 6.73 -17.43
CA ARG A 55 7.28 6.16 -16.45
C ARG A 55 8.47 7.08 -16.18
N ALA A 56 9.08 7.64 -17.22
CA ALA A 56 10.26 8.51 -17.09
C ALA A 56 9.93 9.74 -16.23
N ASP A 57 8.89 10.48 -16.59
CA ASP A 57 8.41 11.65 -15.86
C ASP A 57 8.04 11.33 -14.40
N VAL A 58 7.38 10.19 -14.15
CA VAL A 58 7.07 9.74 -12.78
C VAL A 58 8.35 9.49 -11.98
N LEU A 59 9.33 8.79 -12.56
CA LEU A 59 10.60 8.54 -11.88
C LEU A 59 11.37 9.83 -11.63
N GLU A 60 11.39 10.76 -12.58
CA GLU A 60 12.02 12.07 -12.41
C GLU A 60 11.42 12.82 -11.20
N ILE A 61 10.09 12.88 -11.11
CA ILE A 61 9.38 13.52 -9.99
C ILE A 61 9.73 12.82 -8.67
N LEU A 62 9.70 11.49 -8.63
CA LEU A 62 10.03 10.72 -7.42
C LEU A 62 11.50 10.88 -7.00
N HIS A 63 12.41 11.16 -7.93
CA HIS A 63 13.81 11.46 -7.62
C HIS A 63 14.04 12.90 -7.15
N ARG A 64 13.12 13.82 -7.46
CA ARG A 64 13.15 15.23 -7.04
C ARG A 64 12.40 15.43 -5.72
N ASP A 65 12.71 14.61 -4.73
CA ASP A 65 12.02 14.59 -3.43
C ASP A 65 12.26 15.82 -2.55
N GLN A 66 13.10 16.76 -2.98
CA GLN A 66 13.24 18.11 -2.40
C GLN A 66 12.27 19.13 -3.03
N ASP A 67 11.89 18.94 -4.30
CA ASP A 67 10.95 19.81 -5.01
C ASP A 67 9.50 19.36 -4.81
N PHE A 68 9.30 18.03 -4.70
CA PHE A 68 8.00 17.39 -4.53
C PHE A 68 7.90 16.79 -3.13
N THR A 69 7.66 17.68 -2.16
CA THR A 69 7.46 17.31 -0.76
C THR A 69 6.14 16.56 -0.55
N ILE A 70 6.11 15.69 0.46
CA ILE A 70 4.96 14.88 0.84
C ILE A 70 4.37 15.28 2.19
N ALA A 71 5.16 15.92 3.07
CA ALA A 71 4.72 16.19 4.43
C ALA A 71 3.50 17.12 4.47
N GLU A 72 3.48 18.14 3.62
CA GLU A 72 2.36 19.10 3.54
C GLU A 72 1.01 18.42 3.24
N VAL A 73 1.03 17.34 2.45
CA VAL A 73 -0.17 16.65 2.00
C VAL A 73 -0.52 15.47 2.89
N ASN A 74 0.48 14.68 3.31
CA ASN A 74 0.27 13.38 3.95
C ASN A 74 0.43 13.42 5.47
N SER A 75 1.31 14.28 6.01
CA SER A 75 1.66 14.31 7.43
C SER A 75 0.43 14.53 8.34
N PRO A 76 -0.51 15.45 8.06
CA PRO A 76 -1.67 15.67 8.94
C PRO A 76 -2.59 14.44 9.05
N ALA A 77 -2.78 13.71 7.94
CA ALA A 77 -3.61 12.52 7.92
C ALA A 77 -2.92 11.34 8.61
N ILE A 78 -1.62 11.16 8.35
CA ILE A 78 -0.82 10.07 8.92
C ILE A 78 -0.64 10.27 10.44
N ASN A 79 -0.22 11.46 10.87
CA ASN A 79 0.06 11.75 12.28
C ASN A 79 -1.17 11.58 13.18
N ARG A 80 -2.37 11.78 12.63
CA ARG A 80 -3.63 11.55 13.36
C ARG A 80 -3.79 10.10 13.84
N TRP A 81 -3.27 9.14 13.09
CA TRP A 81 -3.51 7.71 13.33
C TRP A 81 -2.29 6.97 13.84
N SER A 82 -1.12 7.23 13.25
CA SER A 82 0.12 6.52 13.58
C SER A 82 1.08 7.34 14.44
N GLY A 83 0.78 8.61 14.68
CA GLY A 83 1.78 9.56 15.13
C GLY A 83 2.88 9.72 14.08
N LEU A 84 4.09 10.02 14.55
CA LEU A 84 5.25 10.26 13.70
C LEU A 84 5.59 9.00 12.87
N PHE A 85 5.42 9.07 11.55
CA PHE A 85 5.64 7.93 10.66
C PHE A 85 6.39 8.35 9.40
N ILE A 86 7.40 7.57 9.01
CA ILE A 86 8.33 7.91 7.92
C ILE A 86 7.65 8.19 6.57
N LEU A 87 6.48 7.62 6.29
CA LEU A 87 5.73 7.85 5.05
C LEU A 87 5.03 9.22 5.01
N GLY A 88 5.07 9.98 6.09
CA GLY A 88 4.57 11.36 6.18
C GLY A 88 5.67 12.41 6.31
N MET A 89 6.93 12.04 6.10
CA MET A 89 8.09 12.92 6.27
C MET A 89 8.73 13.28 4.94
N ASP A 90 9.17 14.53 4.80
CA ASP A 90 10.10 14.93 3.74
C ASP A 90 11.52 14.46 4.07
N ARG A 91 12.43 14.55 3.09
CA ARG A 91 13.85 14.26 3.30
C ARG A 91 14.45 15.20 4.35
N GLY A 92 15.35 14.66 5.17
CA GLY A 92 16.06 15.41 6.20
C GLY A 92 16.63 14.50 7.27
N GLU A 93 17.36 15.08 8.21
CA GLU A 93 18.09 14.34 9.25
C GLU A 93 17.20 13.41 10.06
N MET A 94 15.98 13.85 10.40
CA MET A 94 15.02 13.02 11.12
C MET A 94 14.61 11.80 10.28
N TYR A 95 14.22 12.02 9.02
CA TYR A 95 13.85 10.94 8.11
C TYR A 95 14.98 9.92 7.95
N ASP A 96 16.21 10.39 7.72
CA ASP A 96 17.37 9.53 7.51
C ASP A 96 17.69 8.69 8.76
N ARG A 97 17.56 9.28 9.96
CA ARG A 97 17.72 8.57 11.22
C ARG A 97 16.68 7.46 11.38
N GLU A 98 15.40 7.77 11.19
CA GLU A 98 14.29 6.81 11.38
C GLU A 98 14.34 5.69 10.34
N VAL A 99 14.54 6.02 9.04
CA VAL A 99 14.70 5.03 7.97
C VAL A 99 15.94 4.18 8.19
N GLY A 100 17.04 4.77 8.67
CA GLY A 100 18.25 4.05 9.05
C GLY A 100 17.99 3.01 10.13
N ALA A 101 17.19 3.33 11.15
CA ALA A 101 16.80 2.38 12.19
C ALA A 101 15.95 1.23 11.61
N LEU A 102 14.97 1.53 10.76
CA LEU A 102 14.14 0.52 10.10
C LEU A 102 14.95 -0.43 9.21
N ARG A 103 15.91 0.10 8.44
CA ARG A 103 16.80 -0.72 7.59
C ARG A 103 17.72 -1.64 8.41
N ARG A 104 18.10 -1.23 9.62
CA ARG A 104 18.85 -2.10 10.54
C ARG A 104 17.96 -3.17 11.18
N ALA A 105 16.69 -2.86 11.43
CA ALA A 105 15.74 -3.82 11.97
C ALA A 105 15.29 -4.87 10.94
N ALA A 106 15.33 -4.54 9.65
CA ALA A 106 15.03 -5.45 8.55
C ALA A 106 16.14 -5.41 7.47
N PRO A 107 17.31 -6.01 7.75
CA PRO A 107 18.47 -5.93 6.87
C PRO A 107 18.31 -6.83 5.61
N PRO A 108 18.91 -6.46 4.45
CA PRO A 108 18.82 -7.24 3.22
C PRO A 108 19.32 -8.69 3.34
N GLU A 109 20.22 -8.96 4.28
CA GLU A 109 20.78 -10.28 4.55
C GLU A 109 19.70 -11.30 4.97
N ASP A 110 18.59 -10.83 5.54
CA ASP A 110 17.47 -11.67 5.95
C ASP A 110 16.56 -12.10 4.78
N LEU A 111 16.76 -11.57 3.56
CA LEU A 111 15.90 -11.85 2.41
C LEU A 111 15.73 -13.34 2.12
N SER A 112 16.78 -14.15 2.32
CA SER A 112 16.72 -15.60 2.13
C SER A 112 15.79 -16.27 3.15
N ARG A 113 15.86 -15.87 4.43
CA ARG A 113 14.97 -16.34 5.50
C ARG A 113 13.52 -15.93 5.22
N LEU A 114 13.30 -14.65 4.89
CA LEU A 114 11.98 -14.11 4.57
C LEU A 114 11.34 -14.83 3.38
N ARG A 115 12.13 -15.14 2.34
CA ARG A 115 11.67 -15.91 1.17
C ARG A 115 11.29 -17.34 1.55
N ALA A 116 12.11 -18.01 2.35
CA ALA A 116 11.82 -19.37 2.81
C ALA A 116 10.52 -19.41 3.65
N PHE A 117 10.36 -18.46 4.58
CA PHE A 117 9.15 -18.32 5.38
C PHE A 117 7.91 -18.07 4.52
N ALA A 118 8.00 -17.14 3.55
CA ALA A 118 6.89 -16.83 2.66
C ALA A 118 6.48 -18.05 1.83
N ALA A 119 7.46 -18.81 1.32
CA ALA A 119 7.20 -20.02 0.53
C ALA A 119 6.55 -21.14 1.37
N SER A 120 7.07 -21.42 2.57
CA SER A 120 6.50 -22.45 3.45
C SER A 120 5.09 -22.07 3.92
N THR A 121 4.89 -20.82 4.33
CA THR A 121 3.59 -20.31 4.76
C THR A 121 2.58 -20.37 3.62
N ALA A 122 2.98 -19.98 2.41
CA ALA A 122 2.09 -20.06 1.26
C ALA A 122 1.67 -21.49 0.93
N ALA A 123 2.62 -22.44 0.94
CA ALA A 123 2.32 -23.85 0.70
C ALA A 123 1.34 -24.40 1.75
N GLU A 124 1.60 -24.15 3.04
CA GLU A 124 0.73 -24.58 4.14
C GLU A 124 -0.69 -24.03 4.01
N LEU A 125 -0.84 -22.73 3.69
CA LEU A 125 -2.15 -22.09 3.58
C LEU A 125 -2.96 -22.63 2.39
N VAL A 126 -2.30 -22.92 1.26
CA VAL A 126 -2.93 -23.52 0.08
C VAL A 126 -3.34 -24.97 0.35
N ASP A 127 -2.46 -25.76 0.98
CA ASP A 127 -2.75 -27.16 1.29
C ASP A 127 -3.92 -27.31 2.27
N ARG A 128 -4.04 -26.40 3.23
CA ARG A 128 -5.15 -26.40 4.21
C ARG A 128 -6.53 -26.31 3.57
N VAL A 129 -6.67 -25.52 2.51
CA VAL A 129 -7.97 -25.31 1.82
C VAL A 129 -8.18 -26.25 0.65
N ARG A 130 -7.17 -27.05 0.28
CA ARG A 130 -7.22 -28.01 -0.81
C ARG A 130 -8.40 -28.99 -0.74
N PRO A 131 -8.77 -29.56 0.44
CA PRO A 131 -9.94 -30.45 0.54
C PRO A 131 -11.27 -29.76 0.26
N VAL A 132 -11.35 -28.44 0.45
CA VAL A 132 -12.57 -27.64 0.23
C VAL A 132 -12.76 -27.34 -1.26
N GLY A 133 -11.70 -27.42 -2.07
CA GLY A 133 -11.74 -27.14 -3.51
C GLY A 133 -11.96 -25.66 -3.87
N ARG A 134 -11.92 -24.77 -2.88
CA ARG A 134 -12.07 -23.31 -3.03
C ARG A 134 -11.21 -22.60 -1.99
N ILE A 135 -10.80 -21.37 -2.30
CA ILE A 135 -10.02 -20.51 -1.41
C ILE A 135 -10.64 -19.11 -1.40
N ASP A 136 -10.89 -18.56 -0.21
CA ASP A 136 -11.03 -17.12 -0.04
C ASP A 136 -9.62 -16.53 0.04
N VAL A 137 -9.12 -16.00 -1.08
CA VAL A 137 -7.73 -15.50 -1.16
C VAL A 137 -7.45 -14.41 -0.13
N VAL A 138 -8.45 -13.65 0.31
CA VAL A 138 -8.25 -12.60 1.31
C VAL A 138 -8.17 -13.20 2.70
N ALA A 139 -9.19 -13.97 3.09
CA ALA A 139 -9.31 -14.50 4.45
C ALA A 139 -8.34 -15.65 4.73
N ASP A 140 -8.14 -16.55 3.77
CA ASP A 140 -7.38 -17.79 3.94
C ASP A 140 -5.89 -17.60 3.63
N PHE A 141 -5.51 -16.56 2.88
CA PHE A 141 -4.14 -16.38 2.38
C PHE A 141 -3.56 -14.99 2.63
N ALA A 142 -4.06 -13.96 1.94
CA ALA A 142 -3.40 -12.65 1.85
C ALA A 142 -3.40 -11.87 3.17
N ARG A 143 -4.35 -12.12 4.06
CA ARG A 143 -4.33 -11.57 5.43
C ARG A 143 -3.43 -12.40 6.36
N VAL A 144 -3.45 -13.72 6.22
CA VAL A 144 -2.78 -14.63 7.16
C VAL A 144 -1.26 -14.60 6.97
N ALA A 145 -0.78 -14.64 5.73
CA ALA A 145 0.65 -14.75 5.46
C ALA A 145 1.48 -13.55 5.99
N PRO A 146 1.10 -12.27 5.73
CA PRO A 146 1.84 -11.13 6.28
C PRO A 146 1.77 -11.04 7.81
N THR A 147 0.62 -11.36 8.43
CA THR A 147 0.49 -11.33 9.90
C THR A 147 1.38 -12.37 10.55
N ARG A 148 1.45 -13.59 10.00
CA ARG A 148 2.37 -14.63 10.48
C ARG A 148 3.83 -14.20 10.31
N LEU A 149 4.17 -13.56 9.18
CA LEU A 149 5.52 -13.05 8.96
C LEU A 149 5.91 -12.01 10.00
N VAL A 150 5.03 -11.05 10.31
CA VAL A 150 5.30 -10.03 11.33
C VAL A 150 5.47 -10.67 12.71
N ALA A 151 4.65 -11.66 13.04
CA ALA A 151 4.76 -12.41 14.30
C ALA A 151 6.08 -13.18 14.41
N ASP A 152 6.51 -13.89 13.35
CA ASP A 152 7.76 -14.67 13.34
C ASP A 152 9.01 -13.77 13.31
N TYR A 153 9.00 -12.77 12.42
CA TYR A 153 10.19 -12.00 12.11
C TYR A 153 10.45 -10.91 13.14
N PHE A 154 9.42 -10.17 13.54
CA PHE A 154 9.55 -9.07 14.50
C PHE A 154 9.17 -9.47 15.93
N GLY A 155 8.62 -10.68 16.15
CA GLY A 155 8.21 -11.12 17.49
C GLY A 155 6.99 -10.38 18.06
N VAL A 156 6.28 -9.64 17.21
CA VAL A 156 5.09 -8.85 17.59
C VAL A 156 3.86 -9.41 16.88
N PRO A 157 3.19 -10.42 17.46
CA PRO A 157 1.96 -10.92 16.88
C PRO A 157 0.93 -9.79 16.80
N GLY A 158 0.26 -9.67 15.64
CA GLY A 158 -0.86 -8.75 15.50
C GLY A 158 -2.03 -9.15 16.41
N PRO A 159 -2.93 -8.21 16.73
CA PRO A 159 -4.19 -8.52 17.41
C PRO A 159 -5.10 -9.43 16.57
#